data_AF-A0A9X0T9K5-F1
#
_entry.id   AF-A0A9X0T9K5-F1
#
_cell.length_a   1.000
_cell.length_b   1.000
_cell.length_c   1.000
_cell.angle_alpha   90.00
_cell.angle_beta   90.00
_cell.angle_gamma   90.00
#
_symmetry.space_group_name_H-M   'P 1'
#
loop_
_entity.id
_entity.type
_entity.pdbx_description
1 polymer ?
#
loop_
_entity_poly.entity_id
_entity_poly.type
_entity_poly.pdbx_seq_one_letter_code
_entity_poly.pdbx_strand_id
1 'polypeptide(L)'
;MEQKQRPLGRPRQNKNTKSTKENILEVATRLFLTQNYQVVSMDEVAKVCGVTKATVYYYYSTKADLFTATMIEMMVRIRENMSQILSTNKTLEERLLDFAKVYLHATMDIDMKNFMKDAKLSLSEEQLKQLKNAEDNMYEVLEKALDNAMHIGEIPKGNAKFAAHAFVSLLSIGNFKDENHNPILANIDELAQEIVSFYWNGLGHSY
;
A
#
# COMPACT_ATOMS: atom_id res chain seq x y z
N MET A 1 -56.44 26.84 10.55
CA MET A 1 -55.45 26.66 9.46
C MET A 1 -54.15 27.25 10.00
N GLU A 2 -53.23 26.40 10.49
CA GLU A 2 -52.01 25.92 9.79
C GLU A 2 -50.91 27.01 9.77
N GLN A 3 -49.67 26.82 10.23
CA GLN A 3 -48.74 25.70 10.07
C GLN A 3 -47.77 25.58 11.26
N LYS A 4 -47.57 24.34 11.77
CA LYS A 4 -46.41 23.95 12.58
C LYS A 4 -45.20 23.79 11.65
N GLN A 5 -44.15 24.59 11.82
CA GLN A 5 -42.85 24.31 11.20
C GLN A 5 -42.30 23.00 11.78
N ARG A 6 -42.14 22.00 10.90
CA ARG A 6 -41.50 20.72 11.22
C ARG A 6 -39.99 20.95 11.31
N PRO A 7 -39.26 20.29 12.23
CA PRO A 7 -37.81 20.41 12.29
C PRO A 7 -37.19 19.90 11.00
N LEU A 8 -36.27 20.68 10.45
CA LEU A 8 -35.49 20.36 9.25
C LEU A 8 -34.89 18.95 9.39
N GLY A 9 -35.33 18.03 8.54
CA GLY A 9 -34.79 16.69 8.46
C GLY A 9 -33.28 16.72 8.20
N ARG A 10 -32.57 15.70 8.69
CA ARG A 10 -31.13 15.48 8.52
C ARG A 10 -30.69 15.87 7.09
N PRO A 11 -29.66 16.73 6.92
CA PRO A 11 -29.20 17.12 5.59
C PRO A 11 -28.91 15.87 4.76
N ARG A 12 -29.45 15.88 3.54
CA ARG A 12 -29.24 14.87 2.50
C ARG A 12 -27.71 14.67 2.37
N GLN A 13 -27.21 13.48 2.67
CA GLN A 13 -25.79 13.16 2.52
C GLN A 13 -25.34 13.53 1.11
N ASN A 14 -24.44 14.50 1.03
CA ASN A 14 -23.82 14.92 -0.20
C ASN A 14 -22.94 13.75 -0.67
N LYS A 15 -23.15 13.24 -1.89
CA LYS A 15 -22.37 12.11 -2.45
C LYS A 15 -20.86 12.39 -2.58
N ASN A 16 -20.42 13.62 -2.28
CA ASN A 16 -19.02 14.07 -2.33
C ASN A 16 -18.39 14.34 -0.95
N THR A 17 -19.09 14.08 0.17
CA THR A 17 -18.46 14.18 1.50
C THR A 17 -17.92 12.83 1.94
N LYS A 18 -16.60 12.75 2.11
CA LYS A 18 -15.89 11.61 2.69
C LYS A 18 -16.60 11.10 3.95
N SER A 19 -16.81 9.80 4.06
CA SER A 19 -17.50 9.24 5.23
C SER A 19 -16.66 9.43 6.49
N THR A 20 -17.29 9.46 7.67
CA THR A 20 -16.56 9.56 8.94
C THR A 20 -15.54 8.44 9.10
N LYS A 21 -15.89 7.22 8.65
CA LYS A 21 -15.00 6.06 8.64
C LYS A 21 -13.78 6.28 7.74
N GLU A 22 -14.00 6.76 6.51
CA GLU A 22 -12.91 7.08 5.58
C GLU A 22 -11.99 8.19 6.10
N ASN A 23 -12.54 9.21 6.76
CA ASN A 23 -11.76 10.28 7.38
C ASN A 23 -10.87 9.73 8.50
N ILE A 24 -11.42 8.86 9.37
CA ILE A 24 -10.65 8.18 10.41
C ILE A 24 -9.51 7.36 9.82
N LEU A 25 -9.77 6.57 8.78
CA LEU A 25 -8.74 5.77 8.12
C LEU A 25 -7.62 6.61 7.50
N GLU A 26 -7.94 7.69 6.80
CA GLU A 26 -6.92 8.56 6.21
C GLU A 26 -6.05 9.25 7.26
N VAL A 27 -6.68 9.80 8.31
CA VAL A 27 -5.94 10.44 9.40
C VAL A 27 -5.06 9.41 10.12
N ALA A 28 -5.60 8.22 10.41
CA ALA A 28 -4.83 7.14 11.02
C ALA A 28 -3.67 6.70 10.13
N THR A 29 -3.87 6.59 8.81
CA THR A 29 -2.80 6.27 7.84
C THR A 29 -1.66 7.26 7.95
N ARG A 30 -1.96 8.56 7.90
CA ARG A 30 -0.94 9.59 8.03
C ARG A 30 -0.23 9.53 9.38
N LEU A 31 -0.97 9.37 10.48
CA LEU A 31 -0.38 9.33 11.82
C LEU A 31 0.53 8.11 12.00
N PHE A 32 0.10 6.92 11.56
CA PHE A 32 0.94 5.73 11.65
C PHE A 32 2.14 5.78 10.70
N LEU A 33 2.05 6.35 9.50
CA LEU A 33 3.21 6.43 8.61
C LEU A 33 4.24 7.47 9.07
N THR A 34 3.83 8.48 9.83
CA THR A 34 4.72 9.54 10.32
C THR A 34 5.19 9.32 11.75
N GLN A 35 4.51 8.47 12.51
CA GLN A 35 4.80 8.17 13.90
C GLN A 35 4.74 6.66 14.13
N ASN A 36 5.69 6.11 14.90
CA ASN A 36 5.70 4.67 15.20
C ASN A 36 4.39 4.20 15.83
N TYR A 37 4.04 2.93 15.60
CA TYR A 37 2.81 2.32 16.12
C TYR A 37 2.59 2.66 17.58
N GLN A 38 3.60 2.59 18.44
CA GLN A 38 3.47 2.83 19.88
C GLN A 38 3.00 4.25 20.24
N VAL A 39 3.37 5.26 19.46
CA VAL A 39 3.10 6.67 19.76
C VAL A 39 1.64 7.04 19.50
N VAL A 40 1.09 6.59 18.38
CA VAL A 40 -0.26 6.97 17.95
C VAL A 40 -1.32 6.50 18.95
N SER A 41 -2.24 7.36 19.35
CA SER A 41 -3.36 6.98 20.23
C SER A 41 -4.73 7.15 19.56
N MET A 42 -5.72 6.38 20.00
CA MET A 42 -7.11 6.52 19.52
C MET A 42 -7.68 7.93 19.78
N ASP A 43 -7.23 8.57 20.86
CA ASP A 43 -7.67 9.90 21.27
C ASP A 43 -7.05 10.98 20.37
N GLU A 44 -5.78 10.82 20.00
CA GLU A 44 -5.12 11.68 19.03
C GLU A 44 -5.81 11.57 17.65
N VAL A 45 -6.11 10.36 17.19
CA VAL A 45 -6.87 10.14 15.94
C VAL A 45 -8.22 10.86 16.01
N ALA A 46 -8.98 10.70 17.10
CA ALA A 46 -10.26 11.38 17.29
C ALA A 46 -10.12 12.92 17.23
N LYS A 47 -9.12 13.46 17.93
CA LYS A 47 -8.83 14.90 17.99
C LYS A 47 -8.50 15.46 16.60
N VAL A 48 -7.61 14.79 15.85
CA VAL A 48 -7.19 15.23 14.51
C VAL A 48 -8.33 15.09 13.50
N CYS A 49 -9.20 14.08 13.65
CA CYS A 49 -10.38 13.91 12.82
C CYS A 49 -11.51 14.91 13.12
N GLY A 50 -11.46 15.61 14.26
CA GLY A 50 -12.55 16.48 14.73
C GLY A 50 -13.80 15.69 15.16
N VAL A 51 -13.64 14.45 15.64
CA VAL A 51 -14.73 13.58 16.10
C VAL A 51 -14.56 13.21 17.58
N THR A 52 -15.61 12.66 18.19
CA THR A 52 -15.50 12.19 19.58
C THR A 52 -14.71 10.89 19.66
N LYS A 53 -14.07 10.63 20.81
CA LYS A 53 -13.46 9.32 21.12
C LYS A 53 -14.44 8.18 20.87
N ALA A 54 -15.68 8.31 21.37
CA ALA A 54 -16.73 7.31 21.18
C ALA A 54 -17.00 7.00 19.69
N THR A 55 -16.89 7.99 18.81
CA THR A 55 -17.04 7.80 17.35
C THR A 55 -15.93 6.93 16.77
N VAL A 56 -14.67 7.10 17.20
CA VAL A 56 -13.57 6.25 16.73
C VAL A 56 -13.74 4.82 17.25
N TYR A 57 -14.03 4.66 18.54
CA TYR A 57 -14.25 3.34 19.16
C TYR A 57 -15.47 2.60 18.62
N TYR A 58 -16.47 3.33 18.09
CA TYR A 58 -17.61 2.73 17.39
C TYR A 58 -17.18 2.02 16.10
N TYR A 59 -16.20 2.57 15.35
CA TYR A 59 -15.71 1.96 14.11
C TYR A 59 -14.57 0.96 14.35
N TYR A 60 -13.73 1.22 15.34
CA TYR A 60 -12.54 0.43 15.64
C TYR A 60 -12.40 0.25 17.15
N SER A 61 -12.69 -0.96 17.64
CA SER A 61 -12.71 -1.27 19.07
C SER A 61 -11.36 -1.08 19.73
N THR A 62 -10.28 -1.36 19.00
CA THR A 62 -8.90 -1.25 19.48
C THR A 62 -8.01 -0.49 18.50
N LYS A 63 -6.86 -0.03 18.99
CA LYS A 63 -5.78 0.53 18.17
C LYS A 63 -5.26 -0.49 17.15
N ALA A 64 -5.21 -1.76 17.52
CA ALA A 64 -4.84 -2.85 16.62
C ALA A 64 -5.84 -2.97 15.46
N ASP A 65 -7.14 -2.89 15.72
CA ASP A 65 -8.18 -2.92 14.66
C ASP A 65 -8.05 -1.74 13.71
N LEU A 66 -7.86 -0.53 14.25
CA LEU A 66 -7.65 0.67 13.45
C LEU A 66 -6.38 0.55 12.58
N PHE A 67 -5.29 0.06 13.16
CA PHE A 67 -4.03 -0.15 12.46
C PHE A 67 -4.15 -1.18 11.34
N THR A 68 -4.74 -2.34 11.63
CA THR A 68 -4.94 -3.40 10.63
C THR A 68 -5.78 -2.88 9.47
N ALA A 69 -6.90 -2.21 9.74
CA ALA A 69 -7.74 -1.62 8.70
C ALA A 69 -7.01 -0.55 7.88
N THR A 70 -6.18 0.26 8.54
CA THR A 70 -5.35 1.30 7.91
C THR A 70 -4.32 0.71 6.95
N MET A 71 -3.61 -0.34 7.36
CA MET A 71 -2.62 -1.02 6.51
C MET A 71 -3.28 -1.73 5.32
N ILE A 72 -4.43 -2.38 5.53
CA ILE A 72 -5.18 -3.03 4.45
C ILE A 72 -5.64 -1.99 3.42
N GLU A 73 -6.22 -0.88 3.86
CA GLU A 73 -6.65 0.21 2.98
C GLU A 73 -5.47 0.80 2.19
N MET A 74 -4.31 0.97 2.83
CA MET A 74 -3.09 1.40 2.16
C MET A 74 -2.67 0.41 1.07
N MET A 75 -2.63 -0.89 1.37
CA MET A 75 -2.29 -1.94 0.39
C MET A 75 -3.29 -1.99 -0.78
N VAL A 76 -4.58 -1.77 -0.51
CA VAL A 76 -5.62 -1.68 -1.57
C VAL A 76 -5.35 -0.50 -2.50
N ARG A 77 -5.03 0.68 -1.97
CA ARG A 77 -4.70 1.86 -2.79
C ARG A 77 -3.42 1.66 -3.60
N ILE A 78 -2.41 1.05 -3.00
CA ILE A 78 -1.16 0.71 -3.70
C ILE A 78 -1.47 -0.23 -4.87
N ARG A 79 -2.25 -1.28 -4.62
CA ARG A 79 -2.71 -2.22 -5.66
C ARG A 79 -3.46 -1.52 -6.80
N GLU A 80 -4.35 -0.59 -6.48
CA GLU A 80 -5.09 0.20 -7.49
C GLU A 80 -4.13 1.03 -8.35
N ASN A 81 -3.18 1.74 -7.73
CA ASN A 81 -2.17 2.51 -8.45
C ASN A 81 -1.29 1.62 -9.33
N MET A 82 -0.82 0.50 -8.80
CA MET A 82 -0.06 -0.50 -9.56
C MET A 82 -0.86 -1.05 -10.75
N SER A 83 -2.15 -1.32 -10.55
CA SER A 83 -3.04 -1.80 -11.60
C SER A 83 -3.16 -0.80 -12.74
N GLN A 84 -3.23 0.51 -12.45
CA GLN A 84 -3.29 1.55 -13.49
C GLN A 84 -2.01 1.56 -14.32
N ILE A 85 -0.84 1.46 -13.69
CA ILE A 85 0.47 1.44 -14.36
C ILE A 85 0.58 0.21 -15.28
N LEU A 86 0.25 -0.96 -14.74
CA LEU A 86 0.38 -2.24 -15.43
C LEU A 86 -0.65 -2.46 -16.54
N SER A 87 -1.73 -1.67 -16.57
CA SER A 87 -2.79 -1.74 -17.59
C SER A 87 -2.58 -0.76 -18.75
N THR A 88 -1.48 -0.01 -18.79
CA THR A 88 -1.16 0.89 -19.90
C THR A 88 -0.80 0.13 -21.18
N ASN A 89 -0.85 0.80 -22.33
CA ASN A 89 -0.49 0.22 -23.64
C ASN A 89 1.03 0.17 -23.93
N LYS A 90 1.85 0.38 -22.90
CA LYS A 90 3.32 0.31 -22.98
C LYS A 90 3.79 -1.14 -23.00
N THR A 91 5.05 -1.37 -23.38
CA THR A 91 5.64 -2.72 -23.23
C THR A 91 5.65 -3.14 -21.76
N LEU A 92 5.72 -4.44 -21.48
CA LEU A 92 5.90 -4.94 -20.12
C LEU A 92 7.15 -4.33 -19.46
N GLU A 93 8.26 -4.22 -20.18
CA GLU A 93 9.50 -3.63 -19.66
C GLU A 93 9.28 -2.19 -19.17
N GLU A 94 8.64 -1.36 -20.00
CA GLU A 94 8.32 0.02 -19.65
C GLU A 94 7.34 0.10 -18.46
N ARG A 95 6.36 -0.81 -18.41
CA ARG A 95 5.40 -0.90 -17.28
C ARG A 95 6.09 -1.33 -15.99
N LEU A 96 7.04 -2.26 -16.05
CA LEU A 96 7.85 -2.67 -14.91
C LEU A 96 8.75 -1.53 -14.43
N LEU A 97 9.27 -0.70 -15.34
CA LEU A 97 10.02 0.50 -14.99
C LEU A 97 9.17 1.55 -14.28
N ASP A 98 7.99 1.86 -14.80
CA ASP A 98 7.06 2.79 -14.14
C ASP A 98 6.64 2.25 -12.76
N PHE A 99 6.38 0.94 -12.67
CA PHE A 99 6.07 0.27 -11.41
C PHE A 99 7.22 0.40 -10.42
N ALA A 100 8.46 0.11 -10.84
CA ALA A 100 9.64 0.16 -9.99
C ALA A 100 9.85 1.55 -9.40
N LYS A 101 9.72 2.60 -10.21
CA LYS A 101 9.83 3.99 -9.76
C LYS A 101 8.80 4.32 -8.69
N VAL A 102 7.53 4.02 -8.95
CA VAL A 102 6.44 4.31 -8.00
C VAL A 102 6.60 3.51 -6.72
N TYR A 103 7.00 2.24 -6.80
CA TYR A 103 7.28 1.40 -5.65
C TYR A 103 8.42 1.99 -4.81
N LEU A 104 9.57 2.27 -5.42
CA LEU A 104 10.75 2.78 -4.74
C LEU A 104 10.49 4.13 -4.07
N HIS A 105 9.82 5.07 -4.75
CA HIS A 105 9.39 6.34 -4.15
C HIS A 105 8.43 6.15 -2.97
N ALA A 106 7.58 5.13 -3.00
CA ALA A 106 6.62 4.86 -1.93
C ALA A 106 7.25 4.15 -0.73
N THR A 107 8.32 3.37 -0.90
CA THR A 107 8.85 2.50 0.16
C THR A 107 10.20 2.93 0.73
N MET A 108 11.06 3.62 -0.04
CA MET A 108 12.44 3.90 0.38
C MET A 108 12.53 4.84 1.60
N ASP A 109 11.56 5.73 1.77
CA ASP A 109 11.50 6.64 2.92
C ASP A 109 10.80 6.03 4.14
N ILE A 110 10.25 4.81 3.99
CA ILE A 110 9.50 4.14 5.04
C ILE A 110 10.30 2.95 5.56
N ASP A 111 10.74 3.03 6.82
CA ASP A 111 11.30 1.86 7.52
C ASP A 111 10.17 0.90 7.92
N MET A 112 9.55 0.28 6.91
CA MET A 112 8.45 -0.67 7.08
C MET A 112 8.85 -1.84 7.98
N LYS A 113 10.14 -2.21 8.02
CA LYS A 113 10.64 -3.32 8.82
C LYS A 113 10.55 -2.99 10.31
N ASN A 114 11.07 -1.85 10.73
CA ASN A 114 10.96 -1.41 12.12
C ASN A 114 9.52 -1.03 12.48
N PHE A 115 8.82 -0.37 11.58
CA PHE A 115 7.41 -0.01 11.74
C PHE A 115 6.52 -1.24 12.02
N MET A 116 6.67 -2.31 11.24
CA MET A 116 5.90 -3.54 11.41
C MET A 116 6.34 -4.36 12.62
N LYS A 117 7.61 -4.28 13.05
CA LYS A 117 8.10 -5.03 14.21
C LYS A 117 7.35 -4.66 15.49
N ASP A 118 7.20 -3.36 15.75
CA ASP A 118 6.53 -2.88 16.97
C ASP A 118 5.02 -3.14 16.94
N ALA A 119 4.40 -3.03 15.76
CA ALA A 119 2.99 -3.33 15.58
C ALA A 119 2.71 -4.83 15.81
N LYS A 120 3.53 -5.73 15.25
CA LYS A 120 3.35 -7.19 15.33
C LYS A 120 3.24 -7.73 16.75
N LEU A 121 3.89 -7.10 17.73
CA LEU A 121 3.77 -7.49 19.15
C LEU A 121 2.38 -7.23 19.75
N SER A 122 1.58 -6.37 19.12
CA SER A 122 0.25 -5.96 19.59
C SER A 122 -0.89 -6.53 18.74
N LEU A 123 -0.59 -7.25 17.66
CA LEU A 123 -1.58 -7.82 16.74
C LEU A 123 -1.88 -9.27 17.09
N SER A 124 -3.13 -9.66 16.93
CA SER A 124 -3.58 -11.06 17.00
C SER A 124 -3.11 -11.85 15.77
N GLU A 125 -3.11 -13.19 15.87
CA GLU A 125 -2.81 -14.08 14.74
C GLU A 125 -3.77 -13.85 13.56
N GLU A 126 -5.05 -13.57 13.84
CA GLU A 126 -6.03 -13.27 12.81
C GLU A 126 -5.69 -11.97 12.07
N GLN A 127 -5.35 -10.91 12.79
CA GLN A 127 -4.93 -9.64 12.19
C GLN A 127 -3.64 -9.80 11.37
N LEU A 128 -2.67 -10.57 11.84
CA LEU A 128 -1.46 -10.88 11.09
C LEU A 128 -1.78 -11.63 9.79
N LYS A 129 -2.72 -12.58 9.84
CA LYS A 129 -3.21 -13.30 8.66
C LYS A 129 -3.94 -12.37 7.67
N GLN A 130 -4.76 -11.45 8.16
CA GLN A 130 -5.43 -10.44 7.33
C GLN A 130 -4.43 -9.54 6.61
N LEU A 131 -3.39 -9.08 7.31
CA LEU A 131 -2.32 -8.27 6.72
C LEU A 131 -1.55 -9.04 5.66
N LYS A 132 -1.19 -10.30 5.94
CA LYS A 132 -0.52 -11.16 4.95
C LYS A 132 -1.38 -11.37 3.70
N ASN A 133 -2.67 -11.65 3.87
CA ASN A 133 -3.58 -11.82 2.73
C ASN A 133 -3.72 -10.53 1.91
N ALA A 134 -3.76 -9.36 2.57
CA ALA A 134 -3.80 -8.08 1.89
C ALA A 134 -2.50 -7.81 1.11
N GLU A 135 -1.34 -8.15 1.68
CA GLU A 135 -0.04 -8.09 1.01
C GLU A 135 0.01 -9.03 -0.21
N ASP A 136 -0.43 -10.29 -0.07
CA ASP A 136 -0.49 -11.23 -1.20
C ASP A 136 -1.42 -10.70 -2.32
N ASN A 137 -2.59 -10.16 -1.97
CA ASN A 137 -3.52 -9.57 -2.94
C ASN A 137 -2.98 -8.30 -3.61
N MET A 138 -2.09 -7.57 -2.94
CA MET A 138 -1.48 -6.36 -3.48
C MET A 138 -0.61 -6.68 -4.70
N TYR A 139 0.10 -7.81 -4.69
CA TYR A 139 0.99 -8.23 -5.78
C TYR A 139 0.29 -9.01 -6.89
N GLU A 140 -0.95 -9.45 -6.70
CA GLU A 140 -1.74 -10.19 -7.68
C GLU A 140 -1.85 -9.47 -9.04
N VAL A 141 -1.85 -8.13 -9.05
CA VAL A 141 -1.92 -7.34 -10.30
C VAL A 141 -0.64 -7.46 -11.14
N LEU A 142 0.52 -7.56 -10.49
CA LEU A 142 1.81 -7.80 -11.14
C LEU A 142 1.90 -9.23 -11.67
N GLU A 143 1.42 -10.20 -10.88
CA GLU A 143 1.32 -11.60 -11.32
C GLU A 143 0.49 -11.72 -12.60
N LYS A 144 -0.67 -11.08 -12.66
CA LYS A 144 -1.55 -11.06 -13.85
C LYS A 144 -0.88 -10.40 -15.05
N ALA A 145 -0.16 -9.30 -14.85
CA ALA A 145 0.54 -8.62 -15.94
C ALA A 145 1.65 -9.50 -16.55
N LEU A 146 2.42 -10.18 -15.70
CA LEU A 146 3.46 -11.11 -16.13
C LEU A 146 2.87 -12.35 -16.80
N ASP A 147 1.80 -12.94 -16.24
CA ASP A 147 1.10 -14.08 -16.85
C ASP A 147 0.58 -13.76 -18.25
N ASN A 148 -0.04 -12.58 -18.42
CA ASN A 148 -0.50 -12.13 -19.72
C ASN A 148 0.66 -11.94 -20.71
N ALA A 149 1.77 -11.34 -20.28
CA ALA A 149 2.96 -11.17 -21.11
C ALA A 149 3.57 -12.51 -21.55
N MET A 150 3.56 -13.52 -20.67
CA MET A 150 3.94 -14.90 -21.01
C MET A 150 2.96 -15.53 -22.02
N HIS A 151 1.67 -15.24 -21.90
CA HIS A 151 0.64 -15.78 -22.78
C HIS A 151 0.72 -15.22 -24.21
N ILE A 152 0.95 -13.91 -24.34
CA ILE A 152 1.08 -13.25 -25.66
C ILE A 152 2.49 -13.38 -26.26
N GLY A 153 3.44 -13.96 -25.53
CA GLY A 153 4.81 -14.21 -25.99
C GLY A 153 5.74 -13.01 -25.94
N GLU A 154 5.43 -11.98 -25.13
CA GLU A 154 6.31 -10.84 -24.88
C GLU A 154 7.52 -11.25 -24.01
N ILE A 155 7.33 -12.22 -23.11
CA ILE A 155 8.38 -12.87 -22.33
C ILE A 155 8.23 -14.41 -22.38
N PRO A 156 9.30 -15.19 -22.14
CA PRO A 156 9.21 -16.65 -22.11
C PRO A 156 8.23 -17.19 -21.08
N LYS A 157 7.62 -18.35 -21.36
CA LYS A 157 6.73 -19.02 -20.40
C LYS A 157 7.48 -19.39 -19.12
N GLY A 158 6.81 -19.24 -17.99
CA GLY A 158 7.37 -19.57 -16.69
C GLY A 158 6.31 -19.57 -15.59
N ASN A 159 6.75 -19.35 -14.35
CA ASN A 159 5.86 -19.20 -13.21
C ASN A 159 5.67 -17.71 -12.90
N ALA A 160 4.50 -17.16 -13.26
CA ALA A 160 4.18 -15.74 -13.09
C ALA A 160 4.25 -15.27 -11.63
N LYS A 161 3.81 -16.12 -10.69
CA LYS A 161 3.89 -15.83 -9.25
C LYS A 161 5.33 -15.69 -8.79
N PHE A 162 6.18 -16.65 -9.12
CA PHE A 162 7.61 -16.57 -8.83
C PHE A 162 8.23 -15.31 -9.45
N ALA A 163 7.92 -15.02 -10.72
CA ALA A 163 8.43 -13.86 -11.42
C ALA A 163 8.04 -12.55 -10.71
N ALA A 164 6.77 -12.39 -10.28
CA ALA A 164 6.30 -11.21 -9.57
C ALA A 164 7.01 -11.04 -8.21
N HIS A 165 7.07 -12.11 -7.40
CA HIS A 165 7.74 -12.06 -6.10
C HIS A 165 9.25 -11.82 -6.22
N ALA A 166 9.90 -12.38 -7.24
CA ALA A 166 11.32 -12.13 -7.51
C ALA A 166 11.57 -10.66 -7.87
N PHE A 167 10.71 -10.06 -8.71
CA PHE A 167 10.80 -8.64 -9.05
C PHE A 167 10.66 -7.73 -7.82
N VAL A 168 9.63 -7.97 -6.99
CA VAL A 168 9.42 -7.21 -5.75
C VAL A 168 10.58 -7.41 -4.77
N SER A 169 11.12 -8.62 -4.68
CA SER A 169 12.30 -8.91 -3.85
C SER A 169 13.52 -8.11 -4.31
N LEU A 170 13.74 -7.94 -5.62
CA LEU A 170 14.80 -7.07 -6.14
C LEU A 170 14.58 -5.60 -5.75
N LEU A 171 13.34 -5.09 -5.80
CA LEU A 171 13.04 -3.71 -5.39
C LEU A 171 13.36 -3.43 -3.92
N SER A 172 13.35 -4.45 -3.06
CA SER A 172 13.76 -4.30 -1.65
C SER A 172 15.19 -3.79 -1.48
N ILE A 173 16.04 -3.91 -2.52
CA ILE A 173 17.39 -3.37 -2.52
C ILE A 173 17.42 -1.84 -2.35
N GLY A 174 16.34 -1.12 -2.71
CA GLY A 174 16.23 0.32 -2.47
C GLY A 174 16.25 0.70 -0.99
N ASN A 175 15.91 -0.25 -0.11
CA ASN A 175 15.99 -0.04 1.34
C ASN A 175 17.38 -0.34 1.92
N PHE A 176 18.33 -0.81 1.11
CA PHE A 176 19.69 -1.04 1.56
C PHE A 176 20.36 0.30 1.90
N LYS A 177 21.06 0.33 3.03
CA LYS A 177 21.93 1.41 3.45
C LYS A 177 23.24 0.81 3.95
N ASP A 178 24.37 1.39 3.55
CA ASP A 178 25.69 1.01 4.09
C ASP A 178 25.87 1.50 5.53
N GLU A 179 27.05 1.25 6.12
CA GLU A 179 27.38 1.69 7.49
C GLU A 179 27.28 3.21 7.67
N ASN A 180 27.45 3.98 6.58
CA ASN A 180 27.36 5.43 6.55
C ASN A 180 25.95 5.94 6.18
N HIS A 181 24.95 5.05 6.14
CA HIS A 181 23.58 5.36 5.75
C HIS A 181 23.42 5.81 4.28
N ASN A 182 24.36 5.47 3.41
CA ASN A 182 24.24 5.74 1.98
C ASN A 182 23.43 4.65 1.28
N PRO A 183 22.50 5.00 0.37
CA PRO A 183 21.85 4.01 -0.49
C PRO A 183 22.85 3.40 -1.49
N ILE A 184 22.49 2.27 -2.09
CA ILE A 184 23.29 1.69 -3.20
C ILE A 184 23.42 2.69 -4.34
N LEU A 185 22.31 3.31 -4.73
CA LEU A 185 22.25 4.39 -5.70
C LEU A 185 21.44 5.53 -5.11
N ALA A 186 21.97 6.76 -5.25
CA ALA A 186 21.32 7.95 -4.72
C ALA A 186 20.09 8.37 -5.55
N ASN A 187 20.06 8.04 -6.84
CA ASN A 187 18.99 8.39 -7.75
C ASN A 187 18.02 7.21 -7.93
N ILE A 188 16.74 7.43 -7.61
CA ILE A 188 15.68 6.41 -7.73
C ILE A 188 15.45 6.00 -9.18
N ASP A 189 15.56 6.92 -10.13
CA ASP A 189 15.38 6.60 -11.54
C ASP A 189 16.48 5.68 -12.05
N GLU A 190 17.74 5.94 -11.66
CA GLU A 190 18.88 5.09 -12.01
C GLU A 190 18.75 3.71 -11.35
N LEU A 191 18.35 3.66 -10.08
CA LEU A 191 18.12 2.40 -9.38
C LEU A 191 17.01 1.57 -10.03
N ALA A 192 15.89 2.19 -10.38
CA ALA A 192 14.78 1.52 -11.06
C ALA A 192 15.24 0.94 -12.41
N GLN A 193 16.02 1.71 -13.18
CA GLN A 193 16.57 1.25 -14.46
C GLN A 193 17.50 0.05 -14.29
N GLU A 194 18.41 0.08 -13.31
CA GLU A 194 19.35 -1.00 -13.04
C GLU A 194 18.61 -2.30 -12.65
N ILE A 195 17.63 -2.19 -11.75
CA ILE A 195 16.83 -3.34 -11.29
C ILE A 195 16.02 -3.95 -12.44
N VAL A 196 15.36 -3.11 -13.23
CA VAL A 196 14.53 -3.57 -14.36
C VAL A 196 15.40 -4.19 -15.43
N SER A 197 16.54 -3.59 -15.76
CA SER A 197 17.49 -4.15 -16.72
C SER A 197 18.01 -5.52 -16.26
N PHE A 198 18.40 -5.65 -15.00
CA PHE A 198 18.83 -6.93 -14.43
C PHE A 198 17.72 -7.99 -14.50
N TYR A 199 16.50 -7.62 -14.10
CA TYR A 199 15.35 -8.52 -14.11
C TYR A 199 14.96 -8.95 -15.53
N TRP A 200 14.90 -7.99 -16.47
CA TRP A 200 14.51 -8.21 -17.86
C TRP A 200 15.49 -9.12 -18.59
N ASN A 201 16.80 -8.89 -18.41
CA ASN A 201 17.84 -9.76 -18.98
C ASN A 201 17.78 -11.18 -18.39
N GLY A 202 17.40 -11.31 -17.11
CA GLY A 202 17.17 -12.59 -16.46
C GLY A 202 15.97 -13.36 -17.03
N LEU A 203 14.91 -12.66 -17.44
CA LEU A 203 13.74 -13.27 -18.09
C LEU A 203 14.03 -13.73 -19.53
N GLY A 204 14.99 -13.11 -20.22
CA GLY A 204 15.28 -13.34 -21.64
C GLY A 204 15.97 -14.66 -21.99
N HIS A 205 16.40 -15.47 -21.02
CA HIS A 205 17.14 -16.70 -21.27
C HIS A 205 16.27 -17.93 -20.95
N SER A 206 15.80 -18.61 -22.01
CA SER A 206 15.34 -20.00 -21.90
C SER A 206 16.56 -20.92 -21.93
N TYR A 207 16.72 -21.77 -20.93
CA TYR A 207 17.69 -22.88 -20.97
C TYR A 207 17.24 -23.96 -21.96
#